data_AF-A0A528AL01-F1
#
_entry.id   AF-A0A528AL01-F1
#
_cell.length_a   1.000
_cell.length_b   1.000
_cell.length_c   1.000
_cell.angle_alpha   90.00
_cell.angle_beta   90.00
_cell.angle_gamma   90.00
#
_symmetry.space_group_name_H-M   'P 1'
#
loop_
_entity.id
_entity.type
_entity.pdbx_description
1 polymer ?
#
loop_
_entity_poly.entity_id
_entity_poly.type
_entity_poly.pdbx_seq_one_letter_code
_entity_poly.pdbx_strand_id
1 'polypeptide(L)' 'MSQLGAIIAKDGVRFAAWSSSARRIWVSIFDDEGTREIDRLELQPEGEGVHAVFVAGLAAGTRYGFRADG' A
#
# COMPACT_ATOMS: atom_id res chain seq x y z
N MET A 1 -0.88 -16.08 -9.21
CA MET A 1 0.02 -15.45 -8.23
C MET A 1 -0.45 -14.02 -8.04
N SER A 2 -0.79 -13.60 -6.82
CA SER A 2 -1.12 -12.19 -6.57
C SER A 2 0.16 -11.36 -6.62
N GLN A 3 0.16 -10.26 -7.36
CA GLN A 3 1.36 -9.44 -7.55
C GLN A 3 1.53 -8.52 -6.32
N LEU A 4 2.68 -8.63 -5.64
CA LEU A 4 3.01 -7.87 -4.43
C LEU A 4 3.74 -6.56 -4.76
N GLY A 5 3.77 -5.65 -3.78
CA GLY A 5 4.40 -4.34 -3.89
C GLY A 5 3.47 -3.27 -4.43
N ALA A 6 4.05 -2.19 -4.97
CA ALA A 6 3.34 -1.11 -5.63
C ALA A 6 3.32 -1.34 -7.15
N ILE A 7 2.12 -1.39 -7.73
CA ILE A 7 1.91 -1.59 -9.16
C ILE A 7 1.14 -0.40 -9.69
N ILE A 8 1.75 0.33 -10.63
CA ILE A 8 1.11 1.43 -11.32
C ILE A 8 0.03 0.87 -12.25
N ALA A 9 -1.18 1.38 -12.12
CA ALA A 9 -2.30 1.16 -13.02
C ALA A 9 -2.69 2.48 -13.70
N LYS A 10 -3.65 2.42 -14.62
CA LYS A 10 -4.06 3.57 -15.44
C LYS A 10 -4.45 4.80 -14.59
N ASP A 11 -5.15 4.58 -13.49
CA ASP A 11 -5.79 5.64 -12.71
C ASP A 11 -5.28 5.71 -11.25
N GLY A 12 -4.17 5.05 -10.94
CA GLY A 12 -3.66 4.99 -9.57
C GLY A 12 -2.59 3.93 -9.35
N VAL A 13 -2.33 3.63 -8.08
CA VAL A 13 -1.38 2.59 -7.67
C VAL A 13 -2.09 1.55 -6.81
N ARG A 14 -1.87 0.29 -7.14
CA ARG A 14 -2.27 -0.83 -6.30
C ARG A 14 -1.11 -1.23 -5.40
N PHE A 15 -1.34 -1.23 -4.10
CA PHE A 15 -0.39 -1.73 -3.11
C PHE A 15 -0.85 -3.10 -2.63
N ALA A 16 0.07 -4.04 -2.56
CA ALA A 16 -0.17 -5.35 -1.97
C ALA A 16 1.03 -5.79 -1.12
N ALA A 17 0.74 -6.39 0.04
CA ALA A 17 1.74 -6.92 0.95
C ALA A 17 1.25 -8.26 1.51
N TRP A 18 2.18 -9.20 1.72
CA TRP A 18 1.88 -10.47 2.35
C TRP A 18 2.31 -10.45 3.81
N SER A 19 1.48 -11.01 4.70
CA SER A 19 1.86 -11.30 6.07
C SER A 19 1.08 -12.50 6.61
N SER A 20 1.77 -13.40 7.29
CA SER A 20 1.15 -14.51 8.04
C SER A 20 0.63 -14.09 9.42
N SER A 21 1.02 -12.91 9.90
CA SER A 21 0.91 -12.56 11.33
C SER A 21 0.39 -11.16 11.61
N ALA A 22 0.43 -10.25 10.62
CA ALA A 22 -0.11 -8.91 10.81
C ALA A 22 -1.62 -8.97 11.02
N ARG A 23 -2.10 -8.35 12.10
CA ARG A 23 -3.52 -8.10 12.34
C ARG A 23 -4.04 -7.03 11.38
N ARG A 24 -3.21 -6.04 11.04
CA ARG A 24 -3.52 -4.95 10.12
C ARG A 24 -2.26 -4.48 9.38
N ILE A 25 -2.45 -4.03 8.14
CA ILE A 25 -1.40 -3.45 7.30
C ILE A 25 -1.93 -2.15 6.70
N TRP A 26 -1.09 -1.12 6.67
CA TRP A 26 -1.38 0.15 6.02
C TRP A 26 -0.29 0.51 5.02
N VAL A 27 -0.67 1.30 4.02
CA VAL A 27 0.25 2.10 3.21
C VAL A 27 0.15 3.55 3.64
N SER A 28 1.28 4.11 4.05
CA SER A 28 1.46 5.55 4.32
C SER A 28 1.96 6.21 3.04
N ILE A 29 1.28 7.27 2.60
CA ILE A 29 1.69 8.12 1.48
C ILE A 29 2.37 9.36 2.03
N PHE A 30 3.49 9.75 1.44
CA PHE A 30 4.26 10.92 1.85
C PHE A 30 4.21 12.02 0.80
N ASP A 31 4.52 13.24 1.22
CA ASP A 31 4.78 14.35 0.31
C ASP A 31 5.98 14.07 -0.62
N ASP A 32 6.18 14.96 -1.60
CA ASP A 32 7.21 14.81 -2.63
C ASP A 32 8.65 14.84 -2.05
N GLU A 33 8.84 15.46 -0.89
CA GLU A 33 10.10 15.48 -0.15
C GLU A 33 10.31 14.19 0.67
N GLY A 34 9.24 13.44 0.95
CA GLY A 34 9.23 12.23 1.76
C GLY A 34 9.33 12.48 3.25
N THR A 35 9.04 13.70 3.71
CA THR A 35 9.26 14.13 5.10
C THR A 35 7.99 14.06 5.93
N ARG A 36 6.82 14.25 5.30
CA ARG A 36 5.53 14.22 5.99
C ARG A 36 4.60 13.18 5.38
N GLU A 37 3.97 12.40 6.25
CA GLU A 37 2.85 11.53 5.88
C GLU A 37 1.61 12.40 5.59
N ILE A 38 1.06 12.26 4.38
CA ILE A 38 -0.09 13.03 3.90
C ILE A 38 -1.37 12.20 3.83
N ASP A 39 -1.25 10.87 3.74
CA ASP A 39 -2.38 9.96 3.76
C ASP A 39 -1.95 8.59 4.31
N ARG A 40 -2.92 7.82 4.80
CA ARG A 40 -2.72 6.45 5.26
C ARG A 40 -3.95 5.61 4.98
N LEU A 41 -3.76 4.54 4.21
CA LEU A 41 -4.85 3.65 3.81
C LEU A 41 -4.61 2.23 4.31
N GLU A 42 -5.64 1.62 4.88
CA GLU A 42 -5.60 0.24 5.36
C GLU A 42 -5.77 -0.74 4.19
N LEU A 43 -4.85 -1.70 4.09
CA LEU A 43 -4.92 -2.78 3.11
C LEU A 43 -5.96 -3.81 3.57
N GLN A 44 -6.85 -4.19 2.65
CA GLN A 44 -7.89 -5.17 2.90
C GLN A 44 -7.38 -6.58 2.60
N PRO A 45 -7.75 -7.60 3.38
CA PRO A 45 -7.40 -8.98 3.08
C PRO A 45 -7.99 -9.44 1.74
N GLU A 46 -7.18 -10.12 0.92
CA GLU A 46 -7.60 -10.74 -0.34
C GLU A 46 -7.46 -12.27 -0.35
N GLY A 47 -7.06 -12.86 0.79
CA GLY A 47 -6.84 -14.30 0.95
C GLY A 47 -5.36 -14.70 0.88
N GLU A 48 -5.05 -15.92 1.32
CA GLU A 48 -3.69 -16.48 1.33
C GLU A 48 -2.62 -15.60 2.02
N GLY A 49 -3.04 -14.79 3.02
CA GLY A 49 -2.18 -13.86 3.73
C GLY A 49 -1.81 -12.58 2.96
N VAL A 50 -2.41 -12.36 1.77
CA VAL A 50 -2.23 -11.13 1.00
C VAL A 50 -3.23 -10.08 1.46
N HIS A 51 -2.75 -8.87 1.64
CA HIS A 51 -3.54 -7.66 1.85
C HIS A 51 -3.27 -6.69 0.72
N ALA A 52 -4.28 -5.97 0.25
CA ALA A 52 -4.10 -4.98 -0.80
C ALA A 52 -5.08 -3.80 -0.71
N VAL A 53 -4.72 -2.71 -1.38
CA VAL A 53 -5.58 -1.53 -1.59
C VAL A 53 -5.24 -0.89 -2.93
N PHE A 54 -6.24 -0.38 -3.62
CA PHE A 54 -6.06 0.49 -4.79
C PHE A 54 -6.27 1.94 -4.37
N VAL A 55 -5.31 2.80 -4.70
CA VAL A 55 -5.36 4.23 -4.38
C VAL A 55 -5.37 5.02 -5.68
N ALA A 56 -6.50 5.67 -5.96
CA ALA A 56 -6.69 6.48 -7.16
C ALA A 56 -5.84 7.76 -7.11
N GLY A 57 -5.41 8.24 -8.28
CA GLY A 57 -4.71 9.52 -8.42
C GLY A 57 -3.22 9.50 -8.07
N LEU A 58 -2.69 8.37 -7.57
CA LEU A 58 -1.24 8.19 -7.38
C LEU A 58 -0.53 7.83 -8.69
N ALA A 59 0.75 8.18 -8.80
CA ALA A 59 1.53 7.99 -10.02
C ALA A 59 2.95 7.51 -9.72
N ALA A 60 3.73 7.25 -10.79
CA ALA A 60 5.16 7.00 -10.67
C ALA A 60 5.85 8.14 -9.90
N GLY A 61 6.70 7.79 -8.95
CA GLY A 61 7.41 8.75 -8.09
C GLY A 61 6.74 9.03 -6.74
N THR A 62 5.50 8.58 -6.52
CA THR A 62 4.85 8.67 -5.20
C THR A 62 5.69 7.95 -4.14
N ARG A 63 6.01 8.67 -3.06
CA ARG A 63 6.75 8.13 -1.91
C ARG A 63 5.78 7.47 -0.95
N TYR A 64 6.10 6.25 -0.55
CA TYR A 64 5.24 5.46 0.33
C TYR A 64 6.04 4.56 1.27
N GLY A 65 5.38 4.05 2.30
CA GLY A 65 5.90 3.03 3.19
C GLY A 65 4.80 2.12 3.73
N PHE A 66 5.13 0.87 4.02
CA PHE A 66 4.21 -0.05 4.69
C PHE A 66 4.36 0.04 6.21
N ARG A 67 3.23 -0.04 6.91
CA ARG A 67 3.16 -0.19 8.37
C ARG A 67 2.33 -1.43 8.68
N ALA A 68 2.78 -2.23 9.63
CA ALA A 68 2.05 -3.40 10.09
C ALA A 68 1.89 -3.36 11.61
N ASP A 69 0.76 -3.87 12.07
CA ASP A 69 0.44 -4.14 13.47
C ASP A 69 0.14 -5.64 13.57
N GLY A 70 0.72 -6.32 14.57
CA GLY A 70 0.70 -7.78 14.69
C GLY A 70 0.90 -8.26 16.11
#